data_AF-A0A7Y3MWD0-F1
#
_entry.id   AF-A0A7Y3MWD0-F1
#
_cell.length_a   1.000
_cell.length_b   1.000
_cell.length_c   1.000
_cell.angle_alpha   90.00
_cell.angle_beta   90.00
_cell.angle_gamma   90.00
#
_symmetry.space_group_name_H-M   'P 1'
#
loop_
_entity.id
_entity.type
_entity.pdbx_description
1 polymer ?
#
loop_
_entity_poly.entity_id
_entity_poly.type
_entity_poly.pdbx_seq_one_letter_code
_entity_poly.pdbx_strand_id
1 'polypeptide(L)'
;MTVDTTPCLSRAVHGLGKPLLATAALAFLAQPADLEAQSRSVDVVLDSVLLADYQWRNIGPDRGGRSIAVSGVVGQPEVGYFGATGGGLWKTTDGGENWFPVTDFQISSASVGAVAVSETNPDLVFIGTGESCIRGNILPGDGVYRSRDAGATWEKVGFEDSHAISKIRIHPTNPDIIYVASFGKYSAPSEERGVFRSTDGGDTWERVLYRNDETGAVDLVIDRNNPNVLYAALWEAFRKEYTASSGGPGSGMFKSTDGGDSWTEMTRNTGMPQEGVVGRIGLAVSSADSDRVYALFEHDDGGLFRSDDAGASWERVNDERRIRQRAFYYTHVFADHQDPDVVYMQNTRIFRSTDGGETLEVIDNGTHGDHHDLWIDPDDPAHLIDGNDGGGAVSFVTGQEWTDQEFSTAQFYQAVTTAHVPFHVCGSQQDNSTLCLPSDWNAGRLGDDDVNPFAGQPNSITEGSMDFAYVVGGGEPGYIAPDPKDLDTFFSGTNNGRYLDKYNKELDTRREVSPYPWFYSGEPALDMVERWQWTFPILFSPLDPDVLYTSSNRLWRTDDGGNSWDQLSPDLTRADPMTLGRSGGPITGDMNGPE
;
A
#
# COMPACT_ATOMS: atom_id res chain seq x y z
N MET A 1 16.84 65.84 32.77
CA MET A 1 15.45 66.32 32.55
C MET A 1 14.62 65.07 32.36
N THR A 2 13.80 64.58 33.29
CA THR A 2 13.17 65.11 34.51
C THR A 2 12.85 63.86 35.38
N VAL A 3 13.43 63.74 36.59
CA VAL A 3 12.77 63.84 37.93
C VAL A 3 11.75 62.71 38.16
N ASP A 4 12.07 61.59 38.83
CA ASP A 4 12.25 61.36 40.29
C ASP A 4 11.00 61.66 41.15
N THR A 5 10.49 60.64 41.85
CA THR A 5 9.87 60.74 43.19
C THR A 5 9.79 59.34 43.83
N THR A 6 10.70 59.11 44.80
CA THR A 6 10.50 58.18 45.94
C THR A 6 9.82 58.96 47.09
N PRO A 7 9.77 58.53 48.38
CA PRO A 7 9.18 57.37 49.09
C PRO A 7 8.26 57.81 50.28
N CYS A 8 7.78 56.87 51.12
CA CYS A 8 7.65 56.99 52.60
C CYS A 8 7.33 55.58 53.20
N LEU A 9 8.19 54.88 53.98
CA LEU A 9 8.61 55.04 55.40
C LEU A 9 7.41 55.23 56.36
N SER A 10 7.24 54.57 57.51
CA SER A 10 8.10 53.87 58.49
C SER A 10 7.15 53.06 59.43
N ARG A 11 7.53 52.06 60.25
CA ARG A 11 8.31 52.19 61.50
C ARG A 11 8.48 50.79 62.14
N ALA A 12 9.66 50.55 62.72
CA ALA A 12 9.96 49.46 63.66
C ALA A 12 9.17 49.64 64.99
N VAL A 13 9.08 48.66 65.89
CA VAL A 13 10.08 48.44 66.97
C VAL A 13 9.60 47.33 67.95
N HIS A 14 10.58 46.62 68.53
CA HIS A 14 10.62 45.78 69.75
C HIS A 14 10.35 44.27 69.66
N GLY A 15 11.43 43.53 69.90
CA GLY A 15 11.41 42.12 70.28
C GLY A 15 11.50 41.91 71.79
N LEU A 16 11.42 40.64 72.19
CA LEU A 16 11.98 40.03 73.42
C LEU A 16 11.68 38.51 73.38
N GLY A 17 12.69 37.67 73.69
CA GLY A 17 12.46 36.28 74.14
C GLY A 17 13.16 35.16 73.35
N LYS A 18 14.32 34.70 73.87
CA LYS A 18 15.09 33.47 73.54
C LYS A 18 14.29 32.17 73.92
N PRO A 19 14.72 30.91 73.63
CA PRO A 19 16.01 30.42 73.10
C PRO A 19 15.95 29.37 71.96
N LEU A 20 17.13 29.04 71.43
CA LEU A 20 17.41 27.90 70.55
C LEU A 20 16.91 26.57 71.13
N LEU A 21 16.21 25.79 70.32
CA LEU A 21 16.17 24.33 70.39
C LEU A 21 16.50 23.80 69.00
N ALA A 22 17.56 23.00 68.94
CA ALA A 22 17.98 22.29 67.74
C ALA A 22 16.92 21.26 67.34
N THR A 23 16.45 21.32 66.10
CA THR A 23 15.73 20.21 65.47
C THR A 23 16.46 19.85 64.20
N ALA A 24 16.91 18.60 64.17
CA ALA A 24 17.68 17.99 63.11
C ALA A 24 17.00 18.16 61.74
N ALA A 25 17.80 18.52 60.75
CA ALA A 25 17.43 18.38 59.36
C ALA A 25 17.25 16.89 59.04
N LEU A 26 16.01 16.46 58.76
CA LEU A 26 15.78 15.34 57.85
C LEU A 26 15.45 15.94 56.49
N ALA A 27 16.49 16.18 55.69
CA ALA A 27 16.33 16.16 54.25
C ALA A 27 16.01 14.71 53.88
N PHE A 28 14.74 14.42 53.60
CA PHE A 28 14.40 13.23 52.82
C PHE A 28 14.98 13.45 51.42
N LEU A 29 16.21 12.98 51.22
CA LEU A 29 16.68 12.59 49.90
C LEU A 29 15.76 11.45 49.46
N ALA A 30 14.71 11.78 48.71
CA ALA A 30 14.02 10.80 47.90
C ALA A 30 15.07 10.26 46.93
N GLN A 31 15.60 9.09 47.23
CA GLN A 31 16.31 8.30 46.23
C GLN A 31 15.34 8.12 45.05
N PRO A 32 15.80 8.23 43.80
CA PRO A 32 14.99 7.81 42.68
C PRO A 32 14.59 6.37 42.98
N ALA A 33 13.29 6.11 43.12
CA ALA A 33 12.80 4.75 43.20
C ALA A 33 13.27 4.09 41.90
N ASP A 34 14.12 3.08 42.03
CA ASP A 34 14.58 2.28 40.90
C ASP A 34 13.35 1.83 40.11
N LEU A 35 13.28 2.26 38.85
CA LEU A 35 12.34 1.79 37.83
C LEU A 35 12.65 0.34 37.42
N GLU A 36 13.01 -0.53 38.37
CA GLU A 36 13.31 -1.95 38.13
C GLU A 36 12.06 -2.84 38.15
N ALA A 37 10.85 -2.27 38.26
CA ALA A 37 9.60 -3.04 38.26
C ALA A 37 8.99 -3.29 36.86
N GLN A 38 9.59 -2.77 35.79
CA GLN A 38 9.21 -3.11 34.41
C GLN A 38 10.24 -4.06 33.79
N SER A 39 9.73 -5.20 33.30
CA SER A 39 10.44 -6.29 32.59
C SER A 39 11.21 -7.30 33.46
N ARG A 40 10.46 -8.17 34.14
CA ARG A 40 10.76 -9.59 33.96
C ARG A 40 9.77 -10.11 32.94
N SER A 41 10.09 -9.97 31.65
CA SER A 41 9.55 -10.92 30.69
C SER A 41 10.07 -12.28 31.16
N VAL A 42 9.16 -13.13 31.63
CA VAL A 42 9.48 -14.55 31.61
C VAL A 42 9.49 -14.87 30.13
N ASP A 43 10.69 -15.02 29.55
CA ASP A 43 10.80 -15.56 28.21
C ASP A 43 10.17 -16.96 28.28
N VAL A 44 8.94 -17.06 27.80
CA VAL A 44 8.27 -18.33 27.60
C VAL A 44 8.99 -18.97 26.43
N VAL A 45 10.07 -19.69 26.73
CA VAL A 45 10.72 -20.56 25.76
C VAL A 45 9.78 -21.74 25.57
N LEU A 46 8.93 -21.64 24.54
CA LEU A 46 8.12 -22.76 24.08
C LEU A 46 9.06 -23.90 23.70
N ASP A 47 8.76 -25.11 24.18
CA ASP A 47 9.57 -26.29 23.90
C ASP A 47 9.68 -26.49 22.38
N SER A 48 10.90 -26.51 21.86
CA SER A 48 11.17 -26.68 20.43
C SER A 48 10.60 -27.98 19.87
N VAL A 49 10.46 -29.03 20.70
CA VAL A 49 9.80 -30.28 20.31
C VAL A 49 8.31 -30.08 20.18
N LEU A 50 7.69 -29.35 21.11
CA LEU A 50 6.28 -29.00 21.04
C LEU A 50 6.01 -28.16 19.79
N LEU A 51 6.82 -27.13 19.53
CA LEU A 51 6.69 -26.27 18.34
C LEU A 51 6.90 -27.02 17.02
N ALA A 52 7.78 -28.02 16.99
CA ALA A 52 8.05 -28.80 15.78
C ALA A 52 6.85 -29.63 15.31
N ASP A 53 5.93 -29.97 16.22
CA ASP A 53 4.71 -30.71 15.91
C ASP A 53 3.52 -29.78 15.52
N TYR A 54 3.67 -28.45 15.67
CA TYR A 54 2.65 -27.51 15.18
C TYR A 54 2.82 -27.23 13.69
N GLN A 55 1.71 -27.23 12.98
CA GLN A 55 1.64 -26.84 11.58
C GLN A 55 0.86 -25.54 11.43
N TRP A 56 1.35 -24.66 10.57
CA TRP A 56 0.57 -23.51 10.12
C TRP A 56 -0.63 -23.99 9.33
N ARG A 57 -1.79 -23.43 9.65
CA ARG A 57 -3.04 -23.65 8.92
C ARG A 57 -3.64 -22.30 8.60
N ASN A 58 -3.98 -22.10 7.33
CA ASN A 58 -4.80 -20.97 6.93
C ASN A 58 -6.25 -21.21 7.38
N ILE A 59 -6.84 -20.22 8.03
CA ILE A 59 -8.21 -20.29 8.55
C ILE A 59 -9.23 -19.59 7.65
N GLY A 60 -8.79 -18.94 6.58
CA GLY A 60 -9.52 -18.00 5.74
C GLY A 60 -9.37 -16.56 6.25
N PRO A 61 -10.14 -15.61 5.66
CA PRO A 61 -11.07 -15.80 4.55
C PRO A 61 -10.37 -15.85 3.18
N ASP A 62 -11.00 -16.50 2.22
CA ASP A 62 -10.68 -16.33 0.79
C ASP A 62 -11.35 -15.05 0.29
N ARG A 63 -10.70 -13.92 0.61
CA ARG A 63 -11.09 -12.61 0.11
C ARG A 63 -9.82 -11.87 -0.23
N GLY A 64 -9.62 -11.65 -1.53
CA GLY A 64 -8.40 -11.09 -2.04
C GLY A 64 -8.08 -9.71 -1.46
N GLY A 65 -6.79 -9.47 -1.29
CA GLY A 65 -6.23 -8.19 -0.92
C GLY A 65 -5.35 -7.66 -2.05
N ARG A 66 -4.78 -6.48 -1.82
CA ARG A 66 -4.21 -5.65 -2.87
C ARG A 66 -3.10 -6.29 -3.70
N SER A 67 -3.20 -6.09 -5.01
CA SER A 67 -2.18 -6.33 -6.03
C SER A 67 -1.81 -5.03 -6.76
N ILE A 68 -0.54 -4.90 -7.13
CA ILE A 68 -0.06 -3.79 -7.99
C ILE A 68 0.80 -4.27 -9.17
N ALA A 69 0.76 -5.57 -9.44
CA ALA A 69 1.60 -6.19 -10.45
C ALA A 69 0.87 -7.38 -11.06
N VAL A 70 0.74 -7.40 -12.38
CA VAL A 70 0.16 -8.54 -13.09
C VAL A 70 0.91 -8.84 -14.38
N SER A 71 0.84 -10.09 -14.83
CA SER A 71 1.32 -10.50 -16.14
C SER A 71 0.55 -11.73 -16.60
N GLY A 72 0.14 -11.73 -17.86
CA GLY A 72 -0.24 -12.95 -18.56
C GLY A 72 0.97 -13.64 -19.18
N VAL A 73 0.71 -14.73 -19.88
CA VAL A 73 1.72 -15.49 -20.64
C VAL A 73 1.29 -15.55 -22.11
N VAL A 74 2.08 -14.93 -22.98
CA VAL A 74 1.82 -14.92 -24.43
C VAL A 74 1.73 -16.36 -24.96
N GLY A 75 0.66 -16.67 -25.68
CA GLY A 75 0.38 -18.01 -26.22
C GLY A 75 -0.16 -19.03 -25.19
N GLN A 76 -0.38 -18.63 -23.93
CA GLN A 76 -0.98 -19.46 -22.88
C GLN A 76 -2.09 -18.67 -22.16
N PRO A 77 -3.27 -18.50 -22.79
CA PRO A 77 -4.29 -17.57 -22.30
C PRO A 77 -4.87 -17.93 -20.92
N GLU A 78 -4.73 -19.16 -20.47
CA GLU A 78 -5.19 -19.60 -19.14
C GLU A 78 -4.14 -19.37 -18.04
N VAL A 79 -2.91 -18.97 -18.39
CA VAL A 79 -1.81 -18.80 -17.43
C VAL A 79 -1.55 -17.33 -17.15
N GLY A 80 -1.58 -16.98 -15.86
CA GLY A 80 -1.39 -15.61 -15.40
C GLY A 80 -0.76 -15.54 -14.01
N TYR A 81 -0.26 -14.35 -13.68
CA TYR A 81 0.39 -14.05 -12.40
C TYR A 81 -0.14 -12.74 -11.83
N PHE A 82 -0.27 -12.66 -10.51
CA PHE A 82 -0.40 -11.40 -9.80
C PHE A 82 0.54 -11.33 -8.59
N GLY A 83 1.05 -10.14 -8.30
CA GLY A 83 1.90 -9.85 -7.15
C GLY A 83 1.10 -9.18 -6.04
N ALA A 84 0.95 -9.87 -4.90
CA ALA A 84 0.27 -9.32 -3.74
C ALA A 84 1.19 -8.41 -2.91
N THR A 85 0.61 -7.32 -2.39
CA THR A 85 1.30 -6.38 -1.49
C THR A 85 1.32 -6.94 -0.05
N GLY A 86 2.18 -7.94 0.19
CA GLY A 86 2.27 -8.65 1.46
C GLY A 86 1.76 -10.09 1.44
N GLY A 87 1.62 -10.68 0.24
CA GLY A 87 1.17 -12.07 0.06
C GLY A 87 1.97 -12.88 -0.98
N GLY A 88 3.09 -12.36 -1.47
CA GLY A 88 3.93 -13.03 -2.47
C GLY A 88 3.37 -12.98 -3.90
N LEU A 89 3.95 -13.79 -4.79
CA LEU A 89 3.45 -14.00 -6.15
C LEU A 89 2.46 -15.17 -6.19
N TRP A 90 1.35 -14.98 -6.90
CA TRP A 90 0.31 -15.96 -7.15
C TRP A 90 0.20 -16.28 -8.64
N LYS A 91 -0.14 -17.53 -8.97
CA LYS A 91 -0.26 -18.06 -10.33
C LYS A 91 -1.59 -18.76 -10.54
N THR A 92 -2.19 -18.53 -11.71
CA THR A 92 -3.31 -19.30 -12.24
C THR A 92 -2.87 -20.08 -13.49
N THR A 93 -3.54 -21.20 -13.76
CA THR A 93 -3.42 -21.96 -15.01
C THR A 93 -4.77 -22.35 -15.60
N ASP A 94 -5.85 -21.76 -15.12
CA ASP A 94 -7.23 -22.01 -15.53
C ASP A 94 -8.00 -20.72 -15.80
N GLY A 95 -7.28 -19.67 -16.21
CA GLY A 95 -7.88 -18.41 -16.65
C GLY A 95 -8.37 -17.50 -15.51
N GLY A 96 -7.83 -17.67 -14.31
CA GLY A 96 -8.15 -16.83 -13.14
C GLY A 96 -9.22 -17.40 -12.21
N GLU A 97 -9.74 -18.60 -12.51
CA GLU A 97 -10.69 -19.30 -11.64
C GLU A 97 -10.03 -19.74 -10.32
N ASN A 98 -8.78 -20.23 -10.38
CA ASN A 98 -8.00 -20.58 -9.19
C ASN A 98 -6.61 -19.96 -9.23
N TRP A 99 -6.15 -19.50 -8.07
CA TRP A 99 -4.85 -18.89 -7.87
C TRP A 99 -4.09 -19.58 -6.75
N PHE A 100 -2.79 -19.81 -6.93
CA PHE A 100 -1.94 -20.47 -5.94
C PHE A 100 -0.65 -19.68 -5.69
N PRO A 101 -0.17 -19.59 -4.43
CA PRO A 101 1.09 -18.93 -4.14
C PRO A 101 2.26 -19.74 -4.71
N VAL A 102 3.24 -19.05 -5.29
CA VAL A 102 4.43 -19.68 -5.89
C VAL A 102 5.74 -19.18 -5.29
N THR A 103 5.69 -18.43 -4.18
CA THR A 103 6.88 -17.81 -3.56
C THR A 103 7.03 -18.14 -2.07
N ASP A 104 6.08 -18.87 -1.48
CA ASP A 104 6.07 -19.20 -0.07
C ASP A 104 7.38 -19.87 0.36
N PHE A 105 7.97 -19.34 1.43
CA PHE A 105 9.23 -19.81 2.02
C PHE A 105 10.48 -19.69 1.12
N GLN A 106 10.38 -19.03 -0.05
CA GLN A 106 11.50 -18.89 -1.00
C GLN A 106 12.05 -17.46 -1.12
N ILE A 107 11.27 -16.44 -0.74
CA ILE A 107 11.65 -15.02 -0.80
C ILE A 107 11.60 -14.37 0.59
N SER A 108 12.34 -13.28 0.79
CA SER A 108 12.41 -12.59 2.10
C SER A 108 11.45 -11.40 2.26
N SER A 109 10.92 -10.83 1.18
CA SER A 109 9.83 -9.85 1.25
C SER A 109 8.58 -10.42 0.61
N ALA A 110 7.45 -10.33 1.32
CA ALA A 110 6.14 -10.76 0.80
C ALA A 110 5.47 -9.70 -0.08
N SER A 111 6.06 -8.50 -0.23
CA SER A 111 5.54 -7.45 -1.11
C SER A 111 6.09 -7.66 -2.51
N VAL A 112 5.26 -8.10 -3.46
CA VAL A 112 5.63 -8.24 -4.87
C VAL A 112 4.95 -7.14 -5.67
N GLY A 113 5.72 -6.17 -6.17
CA GLY A 113 5.20 -4.98 -6.84
C GLY A 113 5.56 -4.86 -8.31
N ALA A 114 6.31 -5.81 -8.86
CA ALA A 114 6.50 -5.95 -10.30
C ALA A 114 6.59 -7.44 -10.67
N VAL A 115 5.99 -7.82 -11.79
CA VAL A 115 6.14 -9.15 -12.38
C VAL A 115 6.35 -9.00 -13.89
N ALA A 116 7.23 -9.82 -14.45
CA ALA A 116 7.44 -9.90 -15.89
C ALA A 116 7.72 -11.35 -16.31
N VAL A 117 6.98 -11.83 -17.31
CA VAL A 117 7.19 -13.15 -17.93
C VAL A 117 7.79 -12.95 -19.32
N SER A 118 8.76 -13.76 -19.71
CA SER A 118 9.33 -13.68 -21.05
C SER A 118 8.36 -14.20 -22.12
N GLU A 119 8.11 -13.40 -23.17
CA GLU A 119 7.26 -13.80 -24.31
C GLU A 119 7.83 -14.98 -25.11
N THR A 120 9.16 -15.17 -25.10
CA THR A 120 9.83 -16.24 -25.86
C THR A 120 10.25 -17.43 -25.00
N ASN A 121 10.22 -17.28 -23.68
CA ASN A 121 10.52 -18.35 -22.74
C ASN A 121 9.67 -18.21 -21.46
N PRO A 122 8.43 -18.73 -21.44
CA PRO A 122 7.52 -18.61 -20.30
C PRO A 122 8.04 -19.17 -18.96
N ASP A 123 9.08 -20.00 -18.98
CA ASP A 123 9.72 -20.49 -17.74
C ASP A 123 10.53 -19.39 -17.03
N LEU A 124 10.98 -18.37 -17.79
CA LEU A 124 11.71 -17.23 -17.26
C LEU A 124 10.74 -16.17 -16.75
N VAL A 125 10.68 -16.05 -15.42
CA VAL A 125 9.83 -15.07 -14.72
C VAL A 125 10.72 -14.24 -13.80
N PHE A 126 10.51 -12.93 -13.79
CA PHE A 126 11.12 -12.03 -12.82
C PHE A 126 10.06 -11.40 -11.95
N ILE A 127 10.39 -11.23 -10.67
CA ILE A 127 9.62 -10.40 -9.74
C ILE A 127 10.50 -9.34 -9.13
N GLY A 128 9.93 -8.16 -8.97
CA GLY A 128 10.48 -7.07 -8.18
C GLY A 128 9.66 -6.91 -6.90
N THR A 129 10.33 -6.78 -5.78
CA THR A 129 9.67 -6.64 -4.48
C THR A 129 9.49 -5.18 -4.08
N GLY A 130 8.54 -4.94 -3.17
CA GLY A 130 8.15 -3.61 -2.67
C GLY A 130 7.14 -2.90 -3.54
N GLU A 131 6.56 -1.81 -3.03
CA GLU A 131 5.48 -1.08 -3.72
C GLU A 131 5.97 0.24 -4.31
N SER A 132 5.67 0.54 -5.58
CA SER A 132 5.98 1.84 -6.20
C SER A 132 4.87 2.89 -5.97
N CYS A 133 3.70 2.45 -5.49
CA CYS A 133 2.61 3.31 -5.04
C CYS A 133 2.80 3.67 -3.55
N ILE A 134 3.59 4.72 -3.29
CA ILE A 134 4.13 5.07 -1.95
C ILE A 134 3.10 5.60 -0.93
N ARG A 135 2.17 4.73 -0.51
CA ARG A 135 1.19 5.03 0.56
C ARG A 135 1.82 5.08 1.95
N GLY A 136 1.03 5.50 2.96
CA GLY A 136 1.47 5.63 4.35
C GLY A 136 1.89 4.32 5.02
N ASN A 137 1.15 3.23 4.76
CA ASN A 137 1.44 1.90 5.30
C ASN A 137 1.98 1.00 4.19
N ILE A 138 3.28 1.09 3.93
CA ILE A 138 3.94 0.42 2.81
C ILE A 138 4.90 -0.66 3.31
N LEU A 139 4.91 -1.82 2.66
CA LEU A 139 5.89 -2.87 2.96
C LEU A 139 7.07 -2.76 1.99
N PRO A 140 8.30 -2.46 2.47
CA PRO A 140 9.47 -2.40 1.61
C PRO A 140 9.78 -3.75 0.95
N GLY A 141 10.24 -3.65 -0.30
CA GLY A 141 10.92 -4.71 -1.00
C GLY A 141 12.34 -4.91 -0.52
N ASP A 142 12.96 -5.93 -1.09
CA ASP A 142 14.36 -6.26 -0.88
C ASP A 142 15.08 -6.64 -2.18
N GLY A 143 14.52 -6.34 -3.35
CA GLY A 143 15.19 -6.46 -4.64
C GLY A 143 14.44 -7.30 -5.68
N VAL A 144 15.20 -7.90 -6.60
CA VAL A 144 14.71 -8.66 -7.74
C VAL A 144 15.00 -10.15 -7.57
N TYR A 145 14.01 -10.98 -7.88
CA TYR A 145 14.14 -12.43 -7.94
C TYR A 145 13.83 -12.93 -9.35
N ARG A 146 14.44 -14.05 -9.71
CA ARG A 146 14.28 -14.76 -10.97
C ARG A 146 13.82 -16.19 -10.71
N SER A 147 12.93 -16.68 -11.57
CA SER A 147 12.58 -18.08 -11.72
C SER A 147 12.96 -18.53 -13.12
N ARG A 148 13.38 -19.79 -13.27
CA ARG A 148 13.66 -20.45 -14.56
C ARG A 148 12.78 -21.68 -14.79
N ASP A 149 11.72 -21.82 -14.02
CA ASP A 149 10.78 -22.94 -14.04
C ASP A 149 9.33 -22.46 -13.77
N ALA A 150 8.98 -21.29 -14.32
CA ALA A 150 7.63 -20.72 -14.28
C ALA A 150 7.07 -20.51 -12.86
N GLY A 151 7.95 -20.19 -11.91
CA GLY A 151 7.65 -19.81 -10.54
C GLY A 151 7.84 -20.93 -9.51
N ALA A 152 8.29 -22.12 -9.90
CA ALA A 152 8.46 -23.22 -8.95
C ALA A 152 9.65 -22.97 -7.99
N THR A 153 10.74 -22.38 -8.50
CA THR A 153 11.91 -22.00 -7.69
C THR A 153 12.37 -20.56 -7.96
N TRP A 154 12.84 -19.89 -6.90
CA TRP A 154 13.29 -18.50 -6.97
C TRP A 154 14.73 -18.31 -6.50
N GLU A 155 15.45 -17.45 -7.21
CA GLU A 155 16.78 -16.98 -6.82
C GLU A 155 16.83 -15.45 -6.81
N LYS A 156 17.51 -14.87 -5.82
CA LYS A 156 17.71 -13.43 -5.74
C LYS A 156 18.83 -13.01 -6.69
N VAL A 157 18.58 -12.00 -7.51
CA VAL A 157 19.49 -11.56 -8.59
C VAL A 157 19.93 -10.09 -8.48
N GLY A 158 19.78 -9.51 -7.28
CA GLY A 158 20.29 -8.19 -6.92
C GLY A 158 19.21 -7.25 -6.39
N PHE A 159 19.57 -5.98 -6.29
CA PHE A 159 18.75 -4.87 -5.81
C PHE A 159 18.41 -4.86 -4.32
N GLU A 160 19.33 -5.36 -3.48
CA GLU A 160 19.11 -5.51 -2.04
C GLU A 160 18.86 -4.20 -1.29
N ASP A 161 19.30 -3.07 -1.87
CA ASP A 161 19.19 -1.75 -1.24
C ASP A 161 18.01 -0.92 -1.79
N SER A 162 17.22 -1.49 -2.72
CA SER A 162 16.01 -0.88 -3.24
C SER A 162 14.77 -1.33 -2.46
N HIS A 163 13.99 -0.37 -1.97
CA HIS A 163 12.73 -0.66 -1.29
C HIS A 163 11.58 -0.90 -2.26
N ALA A 164 11.74 -0.56 -3.55
CA ALA A 164 10.71 -0.77 -4.55
C ALA A 164 11.30 -0.90 -5.95
N ILE A 165 10.93 -2.00 -6.59
CA ILE A 165 11.09 -2.18 -8.03
C ILE A 165 9.77 -1.81 -8.70
N SER A 166 9.78 -0.75 -9.49
CA SER A 166 8.55 -0.17 -10.05
C SER A 166 8.03 -0.93 -11.27
N LYS A 167 8.92 -1.35 -12.16
CA LYS A 167 8.59 -2.13 -13.36
C LYS A 167 9.78 -3.00 -13.76
N ILE A 168 9.48 -4.16 -14.33
CA ILE A 168 10.44 -5.02 -15.03
C ILE A 168 9.93 -5.20 -16.47
N ARG A 169 10.84 -5.13 -17.44
CA ARG A 169 10.54 -5.40 -18.85
C ARG A 169 11.56 -6.36 -19.42
N ILE A 170 11.09 -7.41 -20.08
CA ILE A 170 11.94 -8.37 -20.78
C ILE A 170 11.80 -8.06 -22.27
N HIS A 171 12.92 -8.02 -22.99
CA HIS A 171 12.90 -7.76 -24.42
C HIS A 171 12.09 -8.85 -25.15
N PRO A 172 11.15 -8.47 -26.06
CA PRO A 172 10.09 -9.36 -26.54
C PRO A 172 10.63 -10.56 -27.33
N THR A 173 11.81 -10.43 -27.95
CA THR A 173 12.43 -11.50 -28.76
C THR A 173 13.78 -12.00 -28.23
N ASN A 174 14.27 -11.47 -27.12
CA ASN A 174 15.57 -11.87 -26.55
C ASN A 174 15.50 -11.86 -25.01
N PRO A 175 15.31 -13.02 -24.36
CA PRO A 175 15.11 -13.10 -22.92
C PRO A 175 16.34 -12.72 -22.08
N ASP A 176 17.53 -12.59 -22.69
CA ASP A 176 18.74 -12.17 -21.98
C ASP A 176 18.77 -10.67 -21.70
N ILE A 177 18.00 -9.88 -22.46
CA ILE A 177 17.91 -8.43 -22.31
C ILE A 177 16.71 -8.12 -21.41
N ILE A 178 17.01 -7.68 -20.19
CA ILE A 178 16.00 -7.30 -19.18
C ILE A 178 16.28 -5.89 -18.71
N TYR A 179 15.23 -5.14 -18.45
CA TYR A 179 15.31 -3.83 -17.83
C TYR A 179 14.53 -3.78 -16.52
N VAL A 180 15.09 -3.07 -15.54
CA VAL A 180 14.51 -2.86 -14.22
C VAL A 180 14.42 -1.36 -13.96
N ALA A 181 13.21 -0.86 -13.70
CA ALA A 181 12.98 0.48 -13.18
C ALA A 181 12.98 0.42 -11.65
N SER A 182 14.07 0.90 -11.03
CA SER A 182 14.21 0.92 -9.58
C SER A 182 13.82 2.29 -9.01
N PHE A 183 12.88 2.29 -8.06
CA PHE A 183 12.53 3.49 -7.32
C PHE A 183 13.64 3.86 -6.32
N GLY A 184 14.23 2.89 -5.63
CA GLY A 184 15.18 3.08 -4.54
C GLY A 184 14.51 3.10 -3.16
N LYS A 185 15.07 3.87 -2.21
CA LYS A 185 14.53 3.97 -0.84
C LYS A 185 13.41 5.00 -0.73
N TYR A 186 12.37 4.72 0.07
CA TYR A 186 11.22 5.62 0.21
C TYR A 186 11.52 6.94 0.92
N SER A 187 12.33 6.90 1.98
CA SER A 187 12.46 8.00 2.94
C SER A 187 13.83 8.69 2.95
N ALA A 188 14.75 8.23 2.10
CA ALA A 188 16.13 8.71 2.06
C ALA A 188 16.75 8.62 0.66
N PRO A 189 17.75 9.45 0.35
CA PRO A 189 18.54 9.27 -0.86
C PRO A 189 19.21 7.89 -0.93
N SER A 190 19.37 7.35 -2.13
CA SER A 190 19.97 6.03 -2.36
C SER A 190 20.56 5.91 -3.77
N GLU A 191 21.64 5.14 -3.91
CA GLU A 191 22.34 4.95 -5.19
C GLU A 191 21.59 4.05 -6.17
N GLU A 192 20.81 3.08 -5.67
CA GLU A 192 20.16 2.06 -6.49
C GLU A 192 18.82 2.54 -7.09
N ARG A 193 18.88 3.68 -7.77
CA ARG A 193 17.76 4.33 -8.46
C ARG A 193 17.99 4.41 -9.96
N GLY A 194 16.90 4.47 -10.72
CA GLY A 194 16.93 4.67 -12.17
C GLY A 194 16.65 3.39 -12.94
N VAL A 195 16.99 3.38 -14.22
CA VAL A 195 16.81 2.21 -15.10
C VAL A 195 18.10 1.43 -15.19
N PHE A 196 18.00 0.13 -14.97
CA PHE A 196 19.08 -0.83 -15.09
C PHE A 196 18.79 -1.79 -16.24
N ARG A 197 19.83 -2.27 -16.92
CA ARG A 197 19.76 -3.23 -18.01
C ARG A 197 20.67 -4.43 -17.70
N SER A 198 20.15 -5.62 -17.93
CA SER A 198 20.91 -6.86 -18.06
C SER A 198 21.03 -7.24 -19.53
N THR A 199 22.10 -7.92 -19.90
CA THR A 199 22.27 -8.56 -21.22
C THR A 199 22.67 -10.04 -21.12
N ASP A 200 22.61 -10.61 -19.92
CA ASP A 200 23.00 -11.99 -19.60
C ASP A 200 21.90 -12.73 -18.82
N GLY A 201 20.64 -12.35 -19.03
CA GLY A 201 19.50 -13.04 -18.42
C GLY A 201 19.31 -12.71 -16.94
N GLY A 202 19.85 -11.59 -16.46
CA GLY A 202 19.67 -11.05 -15.11
C GLY A 202 20.79 -11.43 -14.14
N ASP A 203 21.93 -11.92 -14.64
CA ASP A 203 23.08 -12.26 -13.79
C ASP A 203 23.89 -11.00 -13.43
N THR A 204 23.95 -10.01 -14.33
CA THR A 204 24.59 -8.71 -14.06
C THR A 204 23.74 -7.53 -14.56
N TRP A 205 23.93 -6.37 -13.92
CA TRP A 205 23.13 -5.17 -14.17
C TRP A 205 24.00 -3.94 -14.42
N GLU A 206 23.67 -3.18 -15.47
CA GLU A 206 24.25 -1.88 -15.80
C GLU A 206 23.21 -0.78 -15.60
N ARG A 207 23.56 0.31 -14.89
CA ARG A 207 22.67 1.47 -14.77
C ARG A 207 22.73 2.31 -16.05
N VAL A 208 21.63 2.34 -16.79
CA VAL A 208 21.54 2.96 -18.12
C VAL A 208 20.80 4.30 -18.13
N LEU A 209 20.00 4.61 -17.10
CA LEU A 209 19.39 5.92 -16.90
C LEU A 209 19.42 6.31 -15.42
N TYR A 210 19.94 7.49 -15.11
CA TYR A 210 20.06 8.02 -13.75
C TYR A 210 20.02 9.55 -13.75
N ARG A 211 19.36 10.14 -12.75
CA ARG A 211 19.27 11.60 -12.57
C ARG A 211 20.05 12.06 -11.34
N ASN A 212 19.70 11.51 -10.18
CA ASN A 212 20.31 11.77 -8.87
C ASN A 212 19.83 10.70 -7.85
N ASP A 213 20.27 10.81 -6.60
CA ASP A 213 20.01 9.86 -5.52
C ASP A 213 18.64 10.03 -4.85
N GLU A 214 17.84 11.00 -5.28
CA GLU A 214 16.47 11.30 -4.80
C GLU A 214 15.38 10.96 -5.83
N THR A 215 15.78 10.61 -7.06
CA THR A 215 14.87 10.40 -8.20
C THR A 215 14.89 8.95 -8.65
N GLY A 216 13.77 8.24 -8.47
CA GLY A 216 13.60 6.84 -8.88
C GLY A 216 13.03 6.69 -10.29
N ALA A 217 13.23 5.53 -10.93
CA ALA A 217 12.46 5.17 -12.11
C ALA A 217 11.12 4.54 -11.69
N VAL A 218 10.02 4.99 -12.30
CA VAL A 218 8.66 4.59 -11.94
C VAL A 218 7.90 3.90 -13.05
N ASP A 219 8.31 4.11 -14.29
CA ASP A 219 7.71 3.46 -15.44
C ASP A 219 8.75 3.25 -16.54
N LEU A 220 8.54 2.19 -17.32
CA LEU A 220 9.42 1.78 -18.41
C LEU A 220 8.62 0.97 -19.43
N VAL A 221 8.71 1.34 -20.70
CA VAL A 221 8.04 0.67 -21.81
C VAL A 221 9.02 0.41 -22.93
N ILE A 222 8.92 -0.78 -23.52
CA ILE A 222 9.65 -1.19 -24.73
C ILE A 222 8.67 -1.09 -25.89
N ASP A 223 9.07 -0.45 -26.99
CA ASP A 223 8.32 -0.57 -28.24
C ASP A 223 8.49 -1.99 -28.80
N ARG A 224 7.39 -2.75 -28.88
CA ARG A 224 7.42 -4.14 -29.34
C ARG A 224 7.82 -4.28 -30.81
N ASN A 225 7.55 -3.28 -31.65
CA ASN A 225 7.93 -3.28 -33.07
C ASN A 225 9.41 -2.97 -33.29
N ASN A 226 9.99 -2.15 -32.41
CA ASN A 226 11.40 -1.84 -32.41
C ASN A 226 11.94 -1.81 -30.97
N PRO A 227 12.39 -2.95 -30.43
CA PRO A 227 12.81 -3.07 -29.03
C PRO A 227 14.05 -2.25 -28.62
N ASN A 228 14.71 -1.56 -29.56
CA ASN A 228 15.74 -0.57 -29.24
C ASN A 228 15.13 0.78 -28.80
N VAL A 229 13.83 1.00 -29.06
CA VAL A 229 13.12 2.19 -28.63
C VAL A 229 12.51 1.93 -27.26
N LEU A 230 12.91 2.74 -26.30
CA LEU A 230 12.47 2.66 -24.92
C LEU A 230 11.93 4.01 -24.46
N TYR A 231 10.91 3.99 -23.62
CA TYR A 231 10.38 5.17 -22.94
C TYR A 231 10.43 4.93 -21.44
N ALA A 232 10.95 5.90 -20.68
CA ALA A 232 11.09 5.78 -19.24
C ALA A 232 10.63 7.04 -18.52
N ALA A 233 10.05 6.87 -17.34
CA ALA A 233 9.68 7.96 -16.45
C ALA A 233 10.51 7.90 -15.15
N LEU A 234 11.08 9.05 -14.79
CA LEU A 234 11.76 9.28 -13.53
C LEU A 234 10.89 10.17 -12.63
N TRP A 235 10.87 9.90 -11.34
CA TRP A 235 10.03 10.58 -10.34
C TRP A 235 10.86 10.93 -9.11
N GLU A 236 10.96 12.23 -8.83
CA GLU A 236 11.49 12.73 -7.56
C GLU A 236 10.35 12.69 -6.54
N ALA A 237 10.46 11.77 -5.57
CA ALA A 237 9.44 11.58 -4.55
C ALA A 237 10.01 10.89 -3.31
N PHE A 238 9.34 11.12 -2.18
CA PHE A 238 9.64 10.41 -0.94
C PHE A 238 8.39 10.21 -0.10
N ARG A 239 8.46 9.21 0.79
CA ARG A 239 7.48 8.95 1.84
C ARG A 239 8.20 8.80 3.17
N LYS A 240 7.77 9.58 4.16
CA LYS A 240 8.18 9.53 5.56
C LYS A 240 6.95 9.26 6.42
N GLU A 241 7.18 8.99 7.70
CA GLU A 241 6.14 8.61 8.65
C GLU A 241 5.05 9.68 8.84
N TYR A 242 5.36 10.96 8.56
CA TYR A 242 4.48 12.10 8.80
C TYR A 242 4.26 12.99 7.57
N THR A 243 4.83 12.61 6.40
CA THR A 243 4.74 13.42 5.19
C THR A 243 5.14 12.64 3.95
N ALA A 244 4.59 13.06 2.81
CA ALA A 244 4.96 12.60 1.48
C ALA A 244 5.24 13.81 0.58
N SER A 245 6.04 13.59 -0.46
CA SER A 245 6.18 14.53 -1.57
C SER A 245 6.10 13.81 -2.90
N SER A 246 5.25 14.30 -3.80
CA SER A 246 5.21 13.91 -5.21
C SER A 246 5.66 15.06 -6.11
N GLY A 247 6.77 14.85 -6.82
CA GLY A 247 7.26 15.76 -7.84
C GLY A 247 8.37 16.69 -7.38
N GLY A 248 9.26 17.00 -8.33
CA GLY A 248 10.46 17.81 -8.13
C GLY A 248 11.24 17.98 -9.42
N PRO A 249 12.34 18.76 -9.41
CA PRO A 249 13.17 19.03 -10.60
C PRO A 249 13.86 17.79 -11.20
N GLY A 250 13.96 16.70 -10.44
CA GLY A 250 14.44 15.41 -10.90
C GLY A 250 13.44 14.63 -11.77
N SER A 251 12.13 14.90 -11.64
CA SER A 251 11.10 14.20 -12.41
C SER A 251 11.16 14.52 -13.90
N GLY A 252 10.86 13.53 -14.73
CA GLY A 252 10.83 13.71 -16.18
C GLY A 252 10.58 12.41 -16.95
N MET A 253 10.39 12.54 -18.26
CA MET A 253 10.22 11.42 -19.18
C MET A 253 11.28 11.45 -20.27
N PHE A 254 11.76 10.27 -20.66
CA PHE A 254 12.93 10.07 -21.50
C PHE A 254 12.64 9.05 -22.59
N LYS A 255 13.30 9.21 -23.74
CA LYS A 255 13.28 8.27 -24.85
C LYS A 255 14.70 7.81 -25.18
N SER A 256 14.89 6.51 -25.38
CA SER A 256 16.06 5.93 -26.04
C SER A 256 15.67 5.36 -27.40
N THR A 257 16.60 5.34 -28.35
CA THR A 257 16.44 4.68 -29.65
C THR A 257 17.56 3.68 -29.94
N ASP A 258 18.37 3.35 -28.93
CA ASP A 258 19.57 2.51 -29.00
C ASP A 258 19.64 1.49 -27.85
N GLY A 259 18.48 1.07 -27.32
CA GLY A 259 18.41 0.04 -26.27
C GLY A 259 18.91 0.53 -24.90
N GLY A 260 18.82 1.84 -24.65
CA GLY A 260 19.16 2.47 -23.39
C GLY A 260 20.61 2.97 -23.28
N ASP A 261 21.43 2.83 -24.31
CA ASP A 261 22.81 3.35 -24.31
C ASP A 261 22.82 4.90 -24.24
N SER A 262 21.83 5.56 -24.83
CA SER A 262 21.60 6.99 -24.70
C SER A 262 20.12 7.34 -24.57
N TRP A 263 19.86 8.48 -23.91
CA TRP A 263 18.51 8.95 -23.61
C TRP A 263 18.36 10.43 -23.95
N THR A 264 17.23 10.78 -24.55
CA THR A 264 16.79 12.16 -24.80
C THR A 264 15.62 12.48 -23.89
N GLU A 265 15.72 13.56 -23.12
CA GLU A 265 14.61 14.04 -22.30
C GLU A 265 13.51 14.66 -23.19
N MET A 266 12.26 14.26 -22.95
CA MET A 266 11.09 14.72 -23.71
C MET A 266 10.03 15.42 -22.83
N THR A 267 10.33 15.60 -21.53
CA THR A 267 9.43 16.21 -20.52
C THR A 267 8.79 17.53 -20.95
N ARG A 268 9.54 18.35 -21.71
CA ARG A 268 9.14 19.71 -22.11
C ARG A 268 9.05 19.88 -23.63
N ASN A 269 8.90 18.78 -24.37
CA ASN A 269 8.71 18.85 -25.82
C ASN A 269 7.45 19.66 -26.18
N THR A 270 7.36 20.06 -27.45
CA THR A 270 6.25 20.90 -27.96
C THR A 270 4.90 20.31 -27.56
N GLY A 271 4.04 21.12 -26.94
CA GLY A 271 2.70 20.71 -26.51
C GLY A 271 2.60 20.22 -25.06
N MET A 272 3.72 19.86 -24.43
CA MET A 272 3.77 19.60 -22.99
C MET A 272 3.80 20.91 -22.18
N PRO A 273 3.38 20.92 -20.90
CA PRO A 273 3.59 22.05 -20.00
C PRO A 273 5.06 22.47 -19.98
N GLN A 274 5.35 23.75 -20.19
CA GLN A 274 6.74 24.25 -20.33
C GLN A 274 7.38 24.64 -19.00
N GLU A 275 6.57 25.00 -18.01
CA GLU A 275 6.96 25.45 -16.68
C GLU A 275 6.25 24.61 -15.62
N GLY A 276 6.50 24.86 -14.33
CA GLY A 276 5.83 24.17 -13.22
C GLY A 276 6.50 22.88 -12.77
N VAL A 277 6.03 22.29 -11.66
CA VAL A 277 6.62 21.07 -11.10
C VAL A 277 6.04 19.85 -11.81
N VAL A 278 6.88 18.89 -12.16
CA VAL A 278 6.49 17.61 -12.76
C VAL A 278 6.44 16.54 -11.68
N GLY A 279 5.33 15.81 -11.62
CA GLY A 279 5.11 14.71 -10.70
C GLY A 279 5.35 13.34 -11.33
N ARG A 280 4.57 12.35 -10.91
CA ARG A 280 4.59 11.00 -11.48
C ARG A 280 4.08 11.02 -12.93
N ILE A 281 4.67 10.19 -13.77
CA ILE A 281 4.29 10.02 -15.17
C ILE A 281 4.12 8.54 -15.46
N GLY A 282 3.02 8.18 -16.11
CA GLY A 282 2.82 6.87 -16.73
C GLY A 282 2.97 7.01 -18.24
N LEU A 283 3.58 6.04 -18.89
CA LEU A 283 3.86 6.03 -20.33
C LEU A 283 3.29 4.76 -20.96
N ALA A 284 2.80 4.88 -22.20
CA ALA A 284 2.44 3.73 -23.00
C ALA A 284 2.77 3.99 -24.48
N VAL A 285 3.16 2.94 -25.20
CA VAL A 285 3.33 2.95 -26.66
C VAL A 285 2.47 1.85 -27.25
N SER A 286 1.69 2.16 -28.28
CA SER A 286 0.89 1.13 -28.95
C SER A 286 1.79 0.30 -29.86
N SER A 287 1.64 -1.01 -29.84
CA SER A 287 2.31 -1.88 -30.82
C SER A 287 1.62 -1.86 -32.19
N ALA A 288 0.45 -1.24 -32.30
CA ALA A 288 -0.23 -1.04 -33.58
C ALA A 288 0.41 0.09 -34.40
N ASP A 289 1.01 1.08 -33.72
CA ASP A 289 1.75 2.19 -34.31
C ASP A 289 2.82 2.71 -33.33
N SER A 290 4.11 2.52 -33.67
CA SER A 290 5.24 2.97 -32.86
C SER A 290 5.34 4.49 -32.69
N ASP A 291 4.67 5.27 -33.54
CA ASP A 291 4.59 6.72 -33.39
C ASP A 291 3.52 7.15 -32.37
N ARG A 292 2.61 6.24 -32.01
CA ARG A 292 1.55 6.50 -31.03
C ARG A 292 2.02 6.24 -29.61
N VAL A 293 2.22 7.33 -28.87
CA VAL A 293 2.66 7.31 -27.47
C VAL A 293 1.68 8.09 -26.61
N TYR A 294 1.37 7.57 -25.43
CA TYR A 294 0.57 8.23 -24.40
C TYR A 294 1.40 8.56 -23.17
N ALA A 295 1.08 9.68 -22.53
CA ALA A 295 1.64 10.06 -21.25
C ALA A 295 0.52 10.53 -20.31
N LEU A 296 0.32 9.85 -19.19
CA LEU A 296 -0.52 10.34 -18.10
C LEU A 296 0.37 11.14 -17.15
N PHE A 297 0.17 12.45 -17.10
CA PHE A 297 1.16 13.40 -16.62
C PHE A 297 0.67 14.17 -15.39
N GLU A 298 1.30 13.96 -14.22
CA GLU A 298 1.03 14.75 -13.02
C GLU A 298 1.64 16.15 -13.12
N HIS A 299 0.75 17.14 -13.22
CA HIS A 299 1.05 18.57 -13.27
C HIS A 299 -0.24 19.36 -13.02
N ASP A 300 -0.14 20.65 -12.66
CA ASP A 300 -1.30 21.55 -12.52
C ASP A 300 -2.13 21.58 -13.83
N ASP A 301 -1.45 21.80 -14.95
CA ASP A 301 -1.96 21.66 -16.33
C ASP A 301 -1.90 20.22 -16.91
N GLY A 302 -1.81 19.21 -16.04
CA GLY A 302 -1.66 17.80 -16.41
C GLY A 302 -2.91 17.15 -16.99
N GLY A 303 -2.80 15.86 -17.28
CA GLY A 303 -3.83 15.09 -17.98
C GLY A 303 -3.23 13.94 -18.77
N LEU A 304 -4.04 13.35 -19.64
CA LEU A 304 -3.58 12.42 -20.67
C LEU A 304 -3.12 13.23 -21.88
N PHE A 305 -1.88 12.98 -22.30
CA PHE A 305 -1.28 13.52 -23.50
C PHE A 305 -1.07 12.40 -24.51
N ARG A 306 -1.25 12.71 -25.78
CA ARG A 306 -1.00 11.82 -26.92
C ARG A 306 0.07 12.43 -27.81
N SER A 307 0.97 11.61 -28.31
CA SER A 307 1.90 11.93 -29.37
C SER A 307 1.62 11.04 -30.58
N ASP A 308 1.69 11.64 -31.77
CA ASP A 308 1.54 10.98 -33.07
C ASP A 308 2.88 11.00 -33.85
N ASP A 309 3.99 11.30 -33.16
CA ASP A 309 5.35 11.42 -33.72
C ASP A 309 6.42 10.88 -32.77
N ALA A 310 6.07 9.82 -32.04
CA ALA A 310 6.94 9.09 -31.14
C ALA A 310 7.56 9.96 -30.02
N GLY A 311 6.80 10.93 -29.51
CA GLY A 311 7.14 11.79 -28.39
C GLY A 311 7.83 13.11 -28.75
N ALA A 312 7.93 13.47 -30.04
CA ALA A 312 8.55 14.74 -30.46
C ALA A 312 7.63 15.95 -30.23
N SER A 313 6.31 15.76 -30.36
CA SER A 313 5.27 16.71 -29.99
C SER A 313 4.06 16.01 -29.38
N TRP A 314 3.29 16.76 -28.60
CA TRP A 314 2.21 16.24 -27.77
C TRP A 314 0.95 17.09 -27.88
N GLU A 315 -0.20 16.45 -27.70
CA GLU A 315 -1.51 17.08 -27.56
C GLU A 315 -2.15 16.61 -26.24
N ARG A 316 -2.70 17.53 -25.44
CA ARG A 316 -3.49 17.17 -24.26
C ARG A 316 -4.89 16.76 -24.71
N VAL A 317 -5.17 15.46 -24.70
CA VAL A 317 -6.42 14.89 -25.20
C VAL A 317 -7.50 14.77 -24.13
N ASN A 318 -7.10 14.69 -22.84
CA ASN A 318 -8.05 14.58 -21.73
C ASN A 318 -7.47 15.19 -20.45
N ASP A 319 -8.25 16.00 -19.74
CA ASP A 319 -7.85 16.62 -18.47
C ASP A 319 -8.79 16.30 -17.29
N GLU A 320 -9.66 15.29 -17.46
CA GLU A 320 -10.65 14.91 -16.47
C GLU A 320 -10.02 14.54 -15.12
N ARG A 321 -10.63 15.02 -14.03
CA ARG A 321 -10.13 14.78 -12.66
C ARG A 321 -10.19 13.30 -12.25
N ARG A 322 -11.02 12.47 -12.88
CA ARG A 322 -11.16 11.05 -12.58
C ARG A 322 -9.96 10.18 -12.99
N ILE A 323 -9.13 10.67 -13.91
CA ILE A 323 -7.86 10.02 -14.31
C ILE A 323 -6.62 10.69 -13.68
N ARG A 324 -6.82 11.72 -12.85
CA ARG A 324 -5.73 12.54 -12.25
C ARG A 324 -5.72 12.53 -10.72
N GLN A 325 -6.61 11.77 -10.11
CA GLN A 325 -6.68 11.61 -8.66
C GLN A 325 -5.41 10.96 -8.11
N ARG A 326 -4.93 11.41 -6.94
CA ARG A 326 -3.86 10.76 -6.16
C ARG A 326 -2.75 10.21 -7.07
N ALA A 327 -2.11 11.10 -7.82
CA ALA A 327 -1.17 10.71 -8.88
C ALA A 327 -0.08 9.74 -8.41
N PHE A 328 0.44 9.92 -7.19
CA PHE A 328 1.40 8.99 -6.56
C PHE A 328 0.92 7.51 -6.49
N TYR A 329 -0.39 7.27 -6.66
CA TYR A 329 -1.08 6.00 -6.45
C TYR A 329 -1.70 5.44 -7.75
N TYR A 330 -2.21 6.30 -8.64
CA TYR A 330 -3.00 5.88 -9.82
C TYR A 330 -2.48 6.35 -11.19
N THR A 331 -1.31 6.97 -11.29
CA THR A 331 -0.79 7.43 -12.60
C THR A 331 -0.28 6.24 -13.44
N HIS A 332 -1.22 5.48 -14.01
CA HIS A 332 -0.99 4.30 -14.85
C HIS A 332 -1.77 4.44 -16.17
N VAL A 333 -1.11 4.15 -17.28
CA VAL A 333 -1.69 4.19 -18.64
C VAL A 333 -1.16 3.02 -19.45
N PHE A 334 -2.04 2.42 -20.26
CA PHE A 334 -1.72 1.25 -21.08
C PHE A 334 -2.33 1.45 -22.47
N ALA A 335 -1.60 1.07 -23.51
CA ALA A 335 -2.06 1.18 -24.89
C ALA A 335 -2.29 -0.21 -25.47
N ASP A 336 -3.35 -0.34 -26.26
CA ASP A 336 -3.68 -1.58 -26.95
C ASP A 336 -2.59 -1.93 -27.98
N HIS A 337 -2.36 -3.23 -28.16
CA HIS A 337 -1.33 -3.75 -29.06
C HIS A 337 -1.77 -3.79 -30.53
N GLN A 338 -3.07 -3.71 -30.82
CA GLN A 338 -3.66 -3.90 -32.15
C GLN A 338 -4.45 -2.69 -32.67
N ASP A 339 -4.81 -1.74 -31.80
CA ASP A 339 -5.44 -0.47 -32.18
C ASP A 339 -4.75 0.73 -31.50
N PRO A 340 -4.15 1.67 -32.26
CA PRO A 340 -3.43 2.80 -31.66
C PRO A 340 -4.35 3.82 -30.97
N ASP A 341 -5.66 3.82 -31.23
CA ASP A 341 -6.61 4.73 -30.59
C ASP A 341 -7.22 4.12 -29.31
N VAL A 342 -6.93 2.86 -28.98
CA VAL A 342 -7.41 2.23 -27.75
C VAL A 342 -6.39 2.40 -26.62
N VAL A 343 -6.82 3.08 -25.56
CA VAL A 343 -5.99 3.40 -24.39
C VAL A 343 -6.77 3.23 -23.09
N TYR A 344 -6.08 2.76 -22.06
CA TYR A 344 -6.61 2.47 -20.74
C TYR A 344 -5.91 3.34 -19.69
N MET A 345 -6.66 3.86 -18.73
CA MET A 345 -6.13 4.55 -17.55
C MET A 345 -6.75 3.94 -16.30
N GLN A 346 -5.93 3.67 -15.29
CA GLN A 346 -6.39 3.10 -14.04
C GLN A 346 -6.49 4.18 -12.95
N ASN A 347 -7.53 4.08 -12.13
CA ASN A 347 -7.73 4.88 -10.93
C ASN A 347 -8.51 4.05 -9.89
N THR A 348 -9.38 4.68 -9.10
CA THR A 348 -10.44 3.97 -8.37
C THR A 348 -11.37 3.15 -9.28
N ARG A 349 -11.29 3.37 -10.59
CA ARG A 349 -11.99 2.68 -11.68
C ARG A 349 -11.03 2.40 -12.84
N ILE A 350 -11.34 1.43 -13.69
CA ILE A 350 -10.66 1.25 -14.99
C ILE A 350 -11.38 2.06 -16.05
N PHE A 351 -10.67 2.99 -16.67
CA PHE A 351 -11.16 3.78 -17.79
C PHE A 351 -10.59 3.25 -19.10
N ARG A 352 -11.45 3.11 -20.10
CA ARG A 352 -11.08 2.73 -21.47
C ARG A 352 -11.52 3.82 -22.44
N SER A 353 -10.73 4.07 -23.46
CA SER A 353 -11.06 4.94 -24.60
C SER A 353 -10.78 4.19 -25.90
N THR A 354 -11.55 4.50 -26.94
CA THR A 354 -11.34 3.99 -28.31
C THR A 354 -11.17 5.11 -29.35
N ASP A 355 -10.93 6.33 -28.88
CA ASP A 355 -10.80 7.54 -29.70
C ASP A 355 -9.53 8.32 -29.30
N GLY A 356 -8.50 7.59 -28.88
CA GLY A 356 -7.20 8.12 -28.53
C GLY A 356 -7.20 8.93 -27.24
N GLY A 357 -8.10 8.64 -26.31
CA GLY A 357 -8.18 9.22 -24.98
C GLY A 357 -9.25 10.30 -24.80
N GLU A 358 -9.97 10.69 -25.87
CA GLU A 358 -10.92 11.81 -25.82
C GLU A 358 -12.16 11.49 -24.96
N THR A 359 -12.77 10.32 -25.15
CA THR A 359 -13.92 9.86 -24.37
C THR A 359 -13.60 8.60 -23.58
N LEU A 360 -14.08 8.51 -22.34
CA LEU A 360 -13.80 7.40 -21.43
C LEU A 360 -15.06 6.67 -20.96
N GLU A 361 -15.06 5.36 -21.12
CA GLU A 361 -15.99 4.39 -20.53
C GLU A 361 -15.37 3.68 -19.32
N VAL A 362 -16.20 3.09 -18.46
CA VAL A 362 -15.75 2.31 -17.30
C VAL A 362 -15.94 0.83 -17.60
N ILE A 363 -14.91 0.02 -17.33
CA ILE A 363 -14.86 -1.42 -17.66
C ILE A 363 -14.47 -2.31 -16.47
N ASP A 364 -14.78 -1.89 -15.25
CA ASP A 364 -14.48 -2.65 -14.01
C ASP A 364 -15.71 -3.34 -13.41
N ASN A 365 -16.69 -3.69 -14.25
CA ASN A 365 -17.96 -4.20 -13.77
C ASN A 365 -17.78 -5.56 -13.07
N GLY A 366 -18.01 -5.59 -11.75
CA GLY A 366 -17.97 -6.80 -10.94
C GLY A 366 -16.63 -7.11 -10.26
N THR A 367 -15.55 -6.42 -10.64
CA THR A 367 -14.24 -6.57 -9.97
C THR A 367 -14.08 -5.55 -8.82
N HIS A 368 -13.09 -5.76 -7.95
CA HIS A 368 -12.74 -4.80 -6.91
C HIS A 368 -12.17 -3.49 -7.51
N GLY A 369 -12.37 -2.37 -6.80
CA GLY A 369 -11.84 -1.06 -7.22
C GLY A 369 -10.35 -0.88 -6.89
N ASP A 370 -9.86 0.32 -7.18
CA ASP A 370 -8.46 0.74 -6.98
C ASP A 370 -7.46 -0.09 -7.79
N HIS A 371 -7.28 0.31 -9.05
CA HIS A 371 -6.55 -0.44 -10.06
C HIS A 371 -5.13 0.10 -10.24
N HIS A 372 -4.17 -0.80 -10.46
CA HIS A 372 -2.75 -0.53 -10.32
C HIS A 372 -1.85 -1.12 -11.40
N ASP A 373 -2.27 -2.21 -12.04
CA ASP A 373 -1.57 -2.74 -13.20
C ASP A 373 -2.52 -3.43 -14.16
N LEU A 374 -2.21 -3.40 -15.45
CA LEU A 374 -3.01 -4.04 -16.50
C LEU A 374 -2.06 -4.73 -17.47
N TRP A 375 -2.31 -6.01 -17.70
CA TRP A 375 -1.73 -6.73 -18.82
C TRP A 375 -2.80 -6.91 -19.89
N ILE A 376 -2.44 -6.54 -21.12
CA ILE A 376 -3.26 -6.70 -22.32
C ILE A 376 -2.60 -7.78 -23.15
N ASP A 377 -3.32 -8.84 -23.50
CA ASP A 377 -2.75 -9.89 -24.33
C ASP A 377 -2.41 -9.31 -25.72
N PRO A 378 -1.14 -9.34 -26.16
CA PRO A 378 -0.76 -8.79 -27.45
C PRO A 378 -1.39 -9.53 -28.64
N ASP A 379 -1.80 -10.79 -28.45
CA ASP A 379 -2.40 -11.61 -29.50
C ASP A 379 -3.94 -11.54 -29.48
N ASP A 380 -4.55 -11.17 -28.34
CA ASP A 380 -6.01 -11.01 -28.17
C ASP A 380 -6.38 -9.86 -27.20
N PRO A 381 -6.61 -8.63 -27.68
CA PRO A 381 -6.90 -7.49 -26.80
C PRO A 381 -8.22 -7.58 -26.00
N ALA A 382 -9.03 -8.62 -26.21
CA ALA A 382 -10.16 -8.91 -25.33
C ALA A 382 -9.74 -9.59 -24.01
N HIS A 383 -8.56 -10.21 -24.00
CA HIS A 383 -7.96 -10.88 -22.85
C HIS A 383 -7.12 -9.88 -22.04
N LEU A 384 -7.59 -9.61 -20.82
CA LEU A 384 -7.01 -8.66 -19.87
C LEU A 384 -6.75 -9.37 -18.54
N ILE A 385 -5.65 -9.00 -17.88
CA ILE A 385 -5.41 -9.30 -16.46
C ILE A 385 -5.21 -7.98 -15.74
N ASP A 386 -6.02 -7.74 -14.70
CA ASP A 386 -6.02 -6.53 -13.88
C ASP A 386 -5.49 -6.82 -12.48
N GLY A 387 -4.65 -5.91 -11.97
CA GLY A 387 -4.22 -5.89 -10.59
C GLY A 387 -4.88 -4.73 -9.85
N ASN A 388 -5.64 -5.03 -8.82
CA ASN A 388 -6.39 -4.03 -8.03
C ASN A 388 -6.33 -4.31 -6.52
N ASP A 389 -7.00 -3.49 -5.70
CA ASP A 389 -6.97 -3.64 -4.23
C ASP A 389 -7.69 -4.91 -3.71
N GLY A 390 -8.31 -5.70 -4.59
CA GLY A 390 -8.81 -7.06 -4.35
C GLY A 390 -7.90 -8.18 -4.87
N GLY A 391 -6.82 -7.89 -5.60
CA GLY A 391 -5.86 -8.88 -6.10
C GLY A 391 -5.80 -8.95 -7.63
N GLY A 392 -5.57 -10.15 -8.18
CA GLY A 392 -5.61 -10.39 -9.63
C GLY A 392 -7.02 -10.75 -10.12
N ALA A 393 -7.43 -10.19 -11.26
CA ALA A 393 -8.70 -10.51 -11.94
C ALA A 393 -8.47 -10.66 -13.44
N VAL A 394 -9.15 -11.62 -14.08
CA VAL A 394 -9.01 -11.92 -15.52
C VAL A 394 -10.31 -11.61 -16.24
N SER A 395 -10.22 -11.07 -17.45
CA SER A 395 -11.34 -10.87 -18.35
C SER A 395 -10.98 -11.40 -19.74
N PHE A 396 -11.90 -12.13 -20.39
CA PHE A 396 -11.80 -12.51 -21.81
C PHE A 396 -12.74 -11.70 -22.72
N VAL A 397 -13.37 -10.65 -22.19
CA VAL A 397 -14.39 -9.84 -22.86
C VAL A 397 -14.18 -8.33 -22.67
N THR A 398 -12.91 -7.90 -22.65
CA THR A 398 -12.51 -6.48 -22.52
C THR A 398 -13.14 -5.77 -21.31
N GLY A 399 -13.11 -6.42 -20.15
CA GLY A 399 -13.56 -5.87 -18.86
C GLY A 399 -15.08 -5.79 -18.69
N GLN A 400 -15.88 -6.40 -19.57
CA GLN A 400 -17.33 -6.49 -19.35
C GLN A 400 -17.69 -7.36 -18.15
N GLU A 401 -16.90 -8.41 -17.91
CA GLU A 401 -16.97 -9.34 -16.78
C GLU A 401 -15.55 -9.74 -16.37
N TRP A 402 -15.36 -10.04 -15.09
CA TRP A 402 -14.08 -10.38 -14.48
C TRP A 402 -14.23 -11.63 -13.61
N THR A 403 -13.16 -12.42 -13.50
CA THR A 403 -13.10 -13.56 -12.55
C THR A 403 -13.21 -13.09 -11.10
N ASP A 404 -13.72 -13.96 -10.24
CA ASP A 404 -13.81 -13.70 -8.81
C ASP A 404 -12.42 -13.61 -8.14
N GLN A 405 -12.35 -12.92 -7.01
CA GLN A 405 -11.11 -12.65 -6.27
C GLN A 405 -11.13 -13.35 -4.90
N GLU A 406 -11.42 -14.66 -4.93
CA GLU A 406 -11.56 -15.53 -3.76
C GLU A 406 -10.26 -16.28 -3.46
N PHE A 407 -9.28 -15.57 -2.92
CA PHE A 407 -8.01 -16.17 -2.46
C PHE A 407 -7.53 -15.51 -1.17
N SER A 408 -6.76 -16.24 -0.37
CA SER A 408 -6.32 -15.88 0.98
C SER A 408 -5.18 -14.85 1.02
N THR A 409 -5.35 -13.68 0.39
CA THR A 409 -4.39 -12.55 0.43
C THR A 409 -4.91 -11.36 1.25
N ALA A 410 -5.94 -11.56 2.07
CA ALA A 410 -6.54 -10.54 2.91
C ALA A 410 -5.51 -9.82 3.81
N GLN A 411 -5.42 -8.49 3.68
CA GLN A 411 -4.53 -7.65 4.47
C GLN A 411 -5.22 -7.18 5.74
N PHE A 412 -5.16 -7.98 6.81
CA PHE A 412 -5.70 -7.60 8.11
C PHE A 412 -4.78 -6.64 8.86
N TYR A 413 -5.33 -5.52 9.32
CA TYR A 413 -4.58 -4.54 10.13
C TYR A 413 -4.32 -5.04 11.55
N GLN A 414 -5.27 -5.78 12.12
CA GLN A 414 -5.24 -6.33 13.48
C GLN A 414 -6.11 -7.60 13.54
N ALA A 415 -5.83 -8.46 14.51
CA ALA A 415 -6.65 -9.62 14.84
C ALA A 415 -7.03 -9.65 16.32
N VAL A 416 -8.28 -9.98 16.63
CA VAL A 416 -8.80 -10.19 17.98
C VAL A 416 -9.59 -11.49 18.03
N THR A 417 -9.64 -12.13 19.19
CA THR A 417 -10.44 -13.34 19.41
C THR A 417 -11.69 -13.04 20.22
N THR A 418 -12.76 -13.76 19.94
CA THR A 418 -14.01 -13.66 20.69
C THR A 418 -14.08 -14.72 21.80
N ALA A 419 -15.00 -14.56 22.74
CA ALA A 419 -15.25 -15.54 23.81
C ALA A 419 -16.11 -16.74 23.38
N HIS A 420 -16.35 -16.93 22.06
CA HIS A 420 -17.03 -18.11 21.54
C HIS A 420 -16.22 -19.38 21.88
N VAL A 421 -16.89 -20.53 21.91
CA VAL A 421 -16.24 -21.84 22.08
C VAL A 421 -16.73 -22.78 20.96
N PRO A 422 -15.90 -23.06 19.93
CA PRO A 422 -14.55 -22.53 19.69
C PRO A 422 -14.56 -21.01 19.40
N PHE A 423 -13.44 -20.33 19.66
CA PHE A 423 -13.35 -18.88 19.48
C PHE A 423 -13.41 -18.51 18.01
N HIS A 424 -13.87 -17.30 17.72
CA HIS A 424 -13.78 -16.72 16.38
C HIS A 424 -12.58 -15.76 16.33
N VAL A 425 -11.97 -15.63 15.15
CA VAL A 425 -10.92 -14.65 14.86
C VAL A 425 -11.54 -13.53 14.06
N CYS A 426 -11.30 -12.29 14.47
CA CYS A 426 -11.89 -11.09 13.90
C CYS A 426 -10.82 -10.07 13.55
N GLY A 427 -11.01 -9.32 12.48
CA GLY A 427 -10.13 -8.22 12.10
C GLY A 427 -10.77 -7.30 11.06
N SER A 428 -10.14 -6.16 10.80
CA SER A 428 -10.48 -5.28 9.68
C SER A 428 -9.51 -5.50 8.52
N GLN A 429 -10.05 -5.75 7.33
CA GLN A 429 -9.24 -5.91 6.12
C GLN A 429 -9.11 -4.58 5.38
N GLN A 430 -7.97 -4.39 4.72
CA GLN A 430 -7.74 -3.30 3.77
C GLN A 430 -8.76 -3.26 2.62
N ASP A 431 -9.18 -2.04 2.28
CA ASP A 431 -10.14 -1.64 1.24
C ASP A 431 -11.48 -2.38 1.29
N ASN A 432 -11.80 -2.94 2.46
CA ASN A 432 -12.93 -3.85 2.63
C ASN A 432 -13.56 -3.76 4.04
N SER A 433 -14.45 -4.70 4.37
CA SER A 433 -15.15 -4.71 5.66
C SER A 433 -14.31 -5.27 6.82
N THR A 434 -14.80 -5.07 8.04
CA THR A 434 -14.48 -5.98 9.16
C THR A 434 -14.98 -7.38 8.84
N LEU A 435 -14.28 -8.40 9.33
CA LEU A 435 -14.64 -9.80 9.21
C LEU A 435 -14.30 -10.57 10.48
N CYS A 436 -15.15 -11.53 10.79
CA CYS A 436 -14.95 -12.55 11.82
C CYS A 436 -15.26 -13.92 11.24
N LEU A 437 -14.49 -14.93 11.65
CA LEU A 437 -14.68 -16.31 11.23
C LEU A 437 -14.36 -17.30 12.37
N PRO A 438 -15.03 -18.46 12.44
CA PRO A 438 -14.72 -19.51 13.41
C PRO A 438 -13.29 -20.02 13.25
N SER A 439 -12.57 -20.18 14.37
CA SER A 439 -11.18 -20.66 14.35
C SER A 439 -11.03 -22.07 13.80
N ASP A 440 -12.09 -22.88 13.85
CA ASP A 440 -12.12 -24.28 13.44
C ASP A 440 -12.77 -24.52 12.07
N TRP A 441 -13.19 -23.47 11.36
CA TRP A 441 -13.88 -23.57 10.07
C TRP A 441 -13.19 -24.55 9.08
N ASN A 442 -11.88 -24.37 8.88
CA ASN A 442 -11.07 -25.22 8.00
C ASN A 442 -10.30 -26.33 8.74
N ALA A 443 -10.67 -26.71 9.96
CA ALA A 443 -9.94 -27.73 10.73
C ALA A 443 -10.12 -29.16 10.18
N GLY A 444 -11.21 -29.43 9.44
CA GLY A 444 -11.53 -30.75 8.88
C GLY A 444 -11.04 -31.01 7.46
N ARG A 445 -10.49 -30.00 6.77
CA ARG A 445 -10.06 -30.08 5.35
C ARG A 445 -8.60 -30.52 5.14
N LEU A 446 -7.86 -30.84 6.20
CA LEU A 446 -6.47 -31.33 6.14
C LEU A 446 -6.34 -32.79 5.60
N GLY A 447 -7.22 -33.23 4.71
CA GLY A 447 -7.11 -34.54 4.07
C GLY A 447 -6.42 -34.40 2.72
N ASP A 448 -5.18 -34.89 2.61
CA ASP A 448 -4.31 -35.29 1.47
C ASP A 448 -4.53 -34.81 0.00
N ASP A 449 -5.64 -34.16 -0.37
CA ASP A 449 -6.05 -33.88 -1.75
C ASP A 449 -5.80 -32.41 -2.19
N ASP A 450 -5.54 -31.48 -1.26
CA ASP A 450 -5.26 -30.06 -1.54
C ASP A 450 -3.76 -29.78 -1.68
N VAL A 451 -3.16 -30.29 -2.75
CA VAL A 451 -1.74 -30.05 -3.06
C VAL A 451 -1.62 -28.83 -3.97
N ASN A 452 -0.83 -27.82 -3.56
CA ASN A 452 -0.45 -26.73 -4.46
C ASN A 452 0.28 -27.35 -5.68
N PRO A 453 -0.27 -27.23 -6.89
CA PRO A 453 0.25 -27.94 -8.06
C PRO A 453 1.61 -27.42 -8.52
N PHE A 454 2.03 -26.25 -8.02
CA PHE A 454 3.26 -25.58 -8.44
C PHE A 454 4.39 -25.68 -7.41
N ALA A 455 4.08 -25.84 -6.11
CA ALA A 455 5.07 -25.71 -5.05
C ALA A 455 5.58 -27.03 -4.44
N GLY A 456 5.01 -28.20 -4.77
CA GLY A 456 5.42 -29.48 -4.17
C GLY A 456 5.27 -29.54 -2.64
N GLN A 457 4.60 -28.55 -2.04
CA GLN A 457 4.28 -28.44 -0.62
C GLN A 457 2.86 -28.98 -0.39
N PRO A 458 2.65 -29.83 0.62
CA PRO A 458 1.40 -30.58 0.82
C PRO A 458 0.20 -29.76 1.34
N ASN A 459 0.31 -28.44 1.47
CA ASN A 459 -0.75 -27.62 2.05
C ASN A 459 -1.11 -26.48 1.10
N SER A 460 -1.99 -26.72 0.12
CA SER A 460 -2.66 -25.62 -0.56
C SER A 460 -3.50 -24.86 0.46
N ILE A 461 -3.27 -23.56 0.52
CA ILE A 461 -3.84 -22.61 1.48
C ILE A 461 -5.14 -21.98 0.93
N THR A 462 -5.65 -22.47 -0.21
CA THR A 462 -6.60 -21.77 -1.08
C THR A 462 -7.98 -22.43 -1.11
N GLU A 463 -8.43 -22.95 0.03
CA GLU A 463 -9.82 -23.33 0.24
C GLU A 463 -10.36 -22.73 1.55
N GLY A 464 -10.08 -21.44 1.78
CA GLY A 464 -10.93 -20.62 2.62
C GLY A 464 -12.37 -20.59 2.08
N SER A 465 -13.26 -19.93 2.82
CA SER A 465 -14.59 -19.60 2.32
C SER A 465 -15.12 -18.41 3.07
N MET A 466 -15.92 -17.60 2.38
CA MET A 466 -16.69 -16.51 2.97
C MET A 466 -18.00 -16.99 3.61
N ASP A 467 -18.38 -18.26 3.45
CA ASP A 467 -19.68 -18.82 3.87
C ASP A 467 -20.01 -18.60 5.37
N PHE A 468 -18.98 -18.59 6.23
CA PHE A 468 -19.10 -18.48 7.69
C PHE A 468 -18.56 -17.15 8.22
N ALA A 469 -18.03 -16.31 7.32
CA ALA A 469 -17.51 -15.02 7.66
C ALA A 469 -18.66 -14.03 7.89
N TYR A 470 -18.51 -13.14 8.87
CA TYR A 470 -19.50 -12.10 9.15
C TYR A 470 -18.85 -10.80 9.58
N VAL A 471 -19.53 -9.68 9.32
CA VAL A 471 -19.10 -8.33 9.69
C VAL A 471 -19.45 -8.01 11.14
N VAL A 472 -18.69 -7.12 11.79
CA VAL A 472 -18.86 -6.79 13.22
C VAL A 472 -18.90 -5.29 13.49
N GLY A 473 -19.59 -4.54 12.63
CA GLY A 473 -19.61 -3.08 12.68
C GLY A 473 -18.29 -2.49 12.20
N GLY A 474 -18.07 -1.20 12.47
CA GLY A 474 -16.85 -0.52 12.07
C GLY A 474 -16.68 -0.39 10.55
N GLY A 475 -15.43 -0.25 10.15
CA GLY A 475 -14.93 -0.30 8.78
C GLY A 475 -13.41 -0.49 8.78
N GLU A 476 -12.79 -0.50 7.60
CA GLU A 476 -11.34 -0.44 7.50
C GLU A 476 -10.79 0.87 8.12
N PRO A 477 -9.66 0.84 8.84
CA PRO A 477 -8.82 -0.26 9.32
C PRO A 477 -9.05 -0.48 10.83
N GLY A 478 -10.31 -0.38 11.26
CA GLY A 478 -10.66 -0.17 12.64
C GLY A 478 -10.29 -1.33 13.57
N TYR A 479 -9.94 -0.99 14.81
CA TYR A 479 -9.89 -1.98 15.89
C TYR A 479 -11.29 -2.55 16.13
N ILE A 480 -11.32 -3.79 16.62
CA ILE A 480 -12.52 -4.49 17.01
C ILE A 480 -12.35 -4.91 18.47
N ALA A 481 -13.34 -4.61 19.30
CA ALA A 481 -13.42 -5.06 20.69
C ALA A 481 -14.74 -5.82 20.90
N PRO A 482 -14.72 -7.16 20.95
CA PRO A 482 -15.88 -7.95 21.37
C PRO A 482 -16.29 -7.58 22.79
N ASP A 483 -17.59 -7.44 23.05
CA ASP A 483 -18.09 -7.16 24.39
C ASP A 483 -17.85 -8.40 25.30
N PRO A 484 -17.16 -8.24 26.45
CA PRO A 484 -16.88 -9.37 27.34
C PRO A 484 -18.13 -9.98 27.99
N LYS A 485 -19.29 -9.31 27.92
CA LYS A 485 -20.55 -9.75 28.54
C LYS A 485 -21.59 -10.26 27.52
N ASP A 486 -21.37 -10.02 26.23
CA ASP A 486 -22.33 -10.35 25.18
C ASP A 486 -21.60 -10.75 23.89
N LEU A 487 -21.75 -12.02 23.50
CA LEU A 487 -21.03 -12.62 22.37
C LEU A 487 -21.41 -12.01 21.02
N ASP A 488 -22.58 -11.40 20.91
CA ASP A 488 -23.08 -10.82 19.67
C ASP A 488 -22.84 -9.30 19.58
N THR A 489 -22.30 -8.68 20.63
CA THR A 489 -22.02 -7.24 20.66
C THR A 489 -20.53 -6.95 20.43
N PHE A 490 -20.26 -5.98 19.55
CA PHE A 490 -18.91 -5.54 19.17
C PHE A 490 -18.81 -4.02 19.22
N PHE A 491 -17.64 -3.52 19.58
CA PHE A 491 -17.27 -2.13 19.46
C PHE A 491 -16.17 -1.98 18.41
N SER A 492 -16.47 -1.33 17.30
CA SER A 492 -15.60 -1.36 16.12
C SER A 492 -15.36 0.03 15.55
N GLY A 493 -14.09 0.32 15.25
CA GLY A 493 -13.65 1.57 14.65
C GLY A 493 -13.67 1.56 13.13
N THR A 494 -13.25 2.66 12.53
CA THR A 494 -12.93 2.79 11.09
C THR A 494 -11.79 3.81 10.92
N ASN A 495 -11.31 4.02 9.71
CA ASN A 495 -10.25 4.97 9.39
C ASN A 495 -10.38 6.30 10.13
N ASN A 496 -9.28 6.69 10.80
CA ASN A 496 -9.07 8.02 11.37
C ASN A 496 -10.19 8.49 12.30
N GLY A 497 -10.77 7.57 13.05
CA GLY A 497 -11.83 7.90 14.01
C GLY A 497 -13.06 8.50 13.36
N ARG A 498 -13.30 8.29 12.05
CA ARG A 498 -14.52 8.75 11.37
C ARG A 498 -15.77 8.32 12.13
N TYR A 499 -15.76 7.11 12.69
CA TYR A 499 -16.66 6.70 13.76
C TYR A 499 -16.09 5.51 14.55
N LEU A 500 -16.60 5.36 15.77
CA LEU A 500 -16.61 4.14 16.56
C LEU A 500 -18.06 3.76 16.76
N ASP A 501 -18.45 2.51 16.47
CA ASP A 501 -19.82 2.05 16.71
C ASP A 501 -19.90 0.91 17.71
N LYS A 502 -21.10 0.75 18.28
CA LYS A 502 -21.56 -0.46 18.92
C LYS A 502 -22.47 -1.18 17.92
N TYR A 503 -22.10 -2.41 17.55
CA TYR A 503 -22.88 -3.28 16.68
C TYR A 503 -23.32 -4.52 17.45
N ASN A 504 -24.60 -4.90 17.31
CA ASN A 504 -25.09 -6.19 17.78
C ASN A 504 -25.51 -7.03 16.58
N LYS A 505 -24.86 -8.19 16.41
CA LYS A 505 -25.03 -9.11 15.30
C LYS A 505 -26.38 -9.80 15.30
N GLU A 506 -26.83 -10.32 16.44
CA GLU A 506 -28.11 -11.05 16.54
C GLU A 506 -29.29 -10.16 16.17
N LEU A 507 -29.28 -8.91 16.66
CA LEU A 507 -30.35 -7.94 16.44
C LEU A 507 -30.19 -7.13 15.14
N ASP A 508 -29.03 -7.22 14.50
CA ASP A 508 -28.59 -6.37 13.38
C ASP A 508 -28.81 -4.87 13.65
N THR A 509 -28.34 -4.42 14.82
CA THR A 509 -28.48 -3.02 15.25
C THR A 509 -27.13 -2.34 15.42
N ARG A 510 -27.03 -1.11 14.94
CA ARG A 510 -25.80 -0.31 14.95
C ARG A 510 -26.06 1.06 15.56
N ARG A 511 -25.13 1.53 16.39
CA ARG A 511 -25.15 2.89 16.94
C ARG A 511 -23.75 3.45 17.02
N GLU A 512 -23.55 4.65 16.48
CA GLU A 512 -22.31 5.39 16.68
C GLU A 512 -22.16 5.80 18.17
N VAL A 513 -20.97 5.58 18.71
CA VAL A 513 -20.59 5.83 20.10
C VAL A 513 -19.23 6.54 20.19
N SER A 514 -18.84 7.29 19.16
CA SER A 514 -17.59 8.05 19.11
C SER A 514 -17.47 9.08 20.26
N PRO A 515 -16.30 9.25 20.90
CA PRO A 515 -16.09 10.33 21.88
C PRO A 515 -16.24 11.72 21.26
N TYR A 516 -15.84 11.87 20.00
CA TYR A 516 -15.92 13.10 19.23
C TYR A 516 -16.21 12.78 17.75
N PRO A 517 -17.43 13.04 17.24
CA PRO A 517 -17.78 12.76 15.85
C PRO A 517 -17.24 13.86 14.93
N TRP A 518 -16.44 13.49 13.90
CA TRP A 518 -15.96 14.45 12.91
C TRP A 518 -15.49 13.78 11.61
N PHE A 519 -15.58 14.52 10.49
CA PHE A 519 -15.03 14.14 9.20
C PHE A 519 -13.76 14.96 8.89
N TYR A 520 -12.64 14.28 8.67
CA TYR A 520 -11.30 14.88 8.70
C TYR A 520 -10.64 15.08 7.32
N SER A 521 -11.17 14.45 6.25
CA SER A 521 -10.47 14.38 4.97
C SER A 521 -10.23 15.77 4.37
N GLY A 522 -9.00 16.02 3.95
CA GLY A 522 -8.56 17.29 3.34
C GLY A 522 -7.98 18.31 4.32
N GLU A 523 -8.14 18.11 5.64
CA GLU A 523 -7.63 19.01 6.68
C GLU A 523 -6.28 18.55 7.22
N PRO A 524 -5.32 19.46 7.47
CA PRO A 524 -4.08 19.10 8.13
C PRO A 524 -4.31 18.77 9.61
N ALA A 525 -3.46 17.91 10.16
CA ALA A 525 -3.56 17.48 11.55
C ALA A 525 -3.56 18.65 12.56
N LEU A 526 -2.91 19.78 12.24
CA LEU A 526 -2.88 20.98 13.09
C LEU A 526 -4.28 21.56 13.34
N ASP A 527 -5.20 21.42 12.38
CA ASP A 527 -6.55 22.00 12.44
C ASP A 527 -7.56 21.03 13.08
N MET A 528 -7.15 19.80 13.38
CA MET A 528 -7.99 18.77 13.99
C MET A 528 -8.00 18.87 15.52
N VAL A 529 -9.21 18.92 16.10
CA VAL A 529 -9.43 18.92 17.56
C VAL A 529 -8.99 17.59 18.18
N GLU A 530 -9.52 16.50 17.63
CA GLU A 530 -9.13 15.13 17.96
C GLU A 530 -8.42 14.52 16.76
N ARG A 531 -7.13 14.20 16.94
CA ARG A 531 -6.32 13.56 15.92
C ARG A 531 -6.35 12.06 16.14
N TRP A 532 -7.04 11.37 15.26
CA TRP A 532 -7.11 9.92 15.26
C TRP A 532 -6.11 9.37 14.25
N GLN A 533 -5.32 8.40 14.67
CA GLN A 533 -4.42 7.66 13.78
C GLN A 533 -5.23 6.78 12.80
N TRP A 534 -4.59 6.37 11.69
CA TRP A 534 -5.20 5.49 10.68
C TRP A 534 -5.94 4.33 11.34
N THR A 535 -5.24 3.63 12.23
CA THR A 535 -5.82 2.69 13.20
C THR A 535 -5.80 3.31 14.60
N PHE A 536 -6.87 3.13 15.39
CA PHE A 536 -6.90 3.57 16.78
C PHE A 536 -7.41 2.46 17.72
N PRO A 537 -6.82 2.28 18.91
CA PRO A 537 -7.16 1.17 19.79
C PRO A 537 -8.55 1.32 20.40
N ILE A 538 -9.24 0.18 20.56
CA ILE A 538 -10.49 0.03 21.29
C ILE A 538 -10.33 -1.22 22.15
N LEU A 539 -10.47 -1.10 23.47
CA LEU A 539 -10.26 -2.23 24.37
C LEU A 539 -11.12 -2.16 25.62
N PHE A 540 -11.65 -3.31 26.04
CA PHE A 540 -12.25 -3.45 27.35
C PHE A 540 -11.17 -3.64 28.43
N SER A 541 -11.44 -3.12 29.62
CA SER A 541 -10.61 -3.38 30.79
C SER A 541 -10.65 -4.86 31.15
N PRO A 542 -9.51 -5.53 31.37
CA PRO A 542 -9.49 -6.92 31.84
C PRO A 542 -9.91 -7.06 33.32
N LEU A 543 -10.01 -5.94 34.05
CA LEU A 543 -10.39 -5.91 35.46
C LEU A 543 -11.87 -5.55 35.67
N ASP A 544 -12.47 -4.83 34.72
CA ASP A 544 -13.85 -4.36 34.80
C ASP A 544 -14.50 -4.43 33.41
N PRO A 545 -15.38 -5.41 33.15
CA PRO A 545 -15.97 -5.61 31.83
C PRO A 545 -16.96 -4.51 31.42
N ASP A 546 -17.31 -3.56 32.31
CA ASP A 546 -18.12 -2.40 31.95
C ASP A 546 -17.29 -1.26 31.35
N VAL A 547 -15.97 -1.26 31.56
CA VAL A 547 -15.09 -0.16 31.16
C VAL A 547 -14.46 -0.42 29.80
N LEU A 548 -14.70 0.48 28.86
CA LEU A 548 -14.09 0.50 27.53
C LEU A 548 -13.19 1.75 27.38
N TYR A 549 -12.02 1.56 26.77
CA TYR A 549 -11.10 2.63 26.40
C TYR A 549 -10.97 2.75 24.90
N THR A 550 -10.75 3.98 24.44
CA THR A 550 -10.24 4.26 23.10
C THR A 550 -9.30 5.46 23.14
N SER A 551 -8.58 5.73 22.05
CA SER A 551 -7.67 6.88 22.02
C SER A 551 -7.63 7.60 20.67
N SER A 552 -7.80 8.91 20.72
CA SER A 552 -7.30 9.85 19.72
C SER A 552 -5.84 10.21 20.09
N ASN A 553 -5.43 11.46 19.91
CA ASN A 553 -4.30 12.04 20.61
C ASN A 553 -4.53 12.13 22.13
N ARG A 554 -5.72 11.78 22.63
CA ARG A 554 -6.10 11.71 24.05
C ARG A 554 -6.64 10.33 24.38
N LEU A 555 -6.53 9.94 25.65
CA LEU A 555 -7.15 8.73 26.18
C LEU A 555 -8.59 9.01 26.62
N TRP A 556 -9.52 8.17 26.15
CA TRP A 556 -10.94 8.24 26.44
C TRP A 556 -11.40 6.99 27.20
N ARG A 557 -12.35 7.17 28.11
CA ARG A 557 -12.99 6.09 28.87
C ARG A 557 -14.51 6.22 28.83
N THR A 558 -15.19 5.09 28.71
CA THR A 558 -16.63 4.98 28.96
C THR A 558 -16.88 3.79 29.89
N ASP A 559 -17.89 3.90 30.75
CA ASP A 559 -18.43 2.79 31.56
C ASP A 559 -19.94 2.58 31.32
N ASP A 560 -20.50 3.22 30.29
CA ASP A 560 -21.93 3.18 29.97
C ASP A 560 -22.21 2.69 28.53
N GLY A 561 -21.25 1.99 27.93
CA GLY A 561 -21.36 1.47 26.57
C GLY A 561 -21.29 2.55 25.49
N GLY A 562 -20.53 3.62 25.75
CA GLY A 562 -20.28 4.73 24.85
C GLY A 562 -21.46 5.69 24.70
N ASN A 563 -22.35 5.77 25.69
CA ASN A 563 -23.34 6.85 25.78
C ASN A 563 -22.68 8.17 26.19
N SER A 564 -21.64 8.10 27.01
CA SER A 564 -20.79 9.22 27.38
C SER A 564 -19.33 8.79 27.51
N TRP A 565 -18.42 9.75 27.37
CA TRP A 565 -16.98 9.53 27.44
C TRP A 565 -16.30 10.56 28.36
N ASP A 566 -15.44 10.05 29.23
CA ASP A 566 -14.52 10.84 30.04
C ASP A 566 -13.18 10.99 29.31
N GLN A 567 -12.68 12.22 29.21
CA GLN A 567 -11.30 12.49 28.81
C GLN A 567 -10.37 12.22 30.00
N LEU A 568 -9.47 11.26 29.88
CA LEU A 568 -8.55 10.86 30.96
C LEU A 568 -7.16 11.48 30.85
N SER A 569 -6.82 12.07 29.71
CA SER A 569 -5.48 12.62 29.47
C SER A 569 -5.52 13.96 28.72
N PRO A 570 -4.45 14.77 28.82
CA PRO A 570 -4.17 15.79 27.82
C PRO A 570 -3.78 15.13 26.48
N ASP A 571 -3.32 15.95 25.54
CA ASP A 571 -2.64 15.48 24.33
C ASP A 571 -1.40 14.64 24.69
N LEU A 572 -1.36 13.39 24.21
CA LEU A 572 -0.30 12.42 24.48
C LEU A 572 0.65 12.24 23.28
N THR A 573 0.40 12.89 22.14
CA THR A 573 1.28 12.75 20.99
C THR A 573 2.50 13.67 21.10
N ARG A 574 3.53 13.42 20.27
CA ARG A 574 4.67 14.33 20.16
C ARG A 574 4.24 15.74 19.74
N ALA A 575 3.22 15.82 18.88
CA ALA A 575 2.62 17.05 18.34
C ALA A 575 3.67 18.10 17.90
N ASP A 576 4.75 17.66 17.26
CA ASP A 576 5.76 18.56 16.71
C ASP A 576 5.11 19.41 15.61
N PRO A 577 5.11 20.75 15.67
CA PRO A 577 4.48 21.58 14.65
C PRO A 577 4.96 21.29 13.23
N MET A 578 6.18 20.78 13.06
CA MET A 578 6.71 20.40 11.74
C MET A 578 6.04 19.16 11.13
N THR A 579 5.37 18.34 11.93
CA THR A 579 4.75 17.07 11.51
C THR A 579 3.23 17.14 11.44
N LEU A 580 2.63 18.33 11.59
CA LEU A 580 1.16 18.51 11.63
C LEU A 580 0.61 19.29 10.42
N GLY A 581 1.49 19.66 9.49
CA GLY A 581 1.17 20.49 8.33
C GLY A 581 0.63 19.71 7.15
N ARG A 582 0.70 20.32 5.95
CA ARG A 582 0.28 19.68 4.70
C ARG A 582 1.28 18.63 4.18
N SER A 583 0.75 17.57 3.58
CA SER A 583 1.48 16.43 3.01
C SER A 583 1.04 16.20 1.55
N GLY A 584 1.82 15.43 0.78
CA GLY A 584 1.59 15.10 -0.63
C GLY A 584 2.52 15.82 -1.61
N GLY A 585 3.17 16.90 -1.16
CA GLY A 585 4.13 17.66 -1.95
C GLY A 585 3.50 18.84 -2.71
N PRO A 586 4.19 19.36 -3.72
CA PRO A 586 3.87 20.66 -4.34
C PRO A 586 2.67 20.64 -5.30
N ILE A 587 2.30 19.47 -5.85
CA ILE A 587 1.24 19.35 -6.89
C ILE A 587 -0.02 18.72 -6.28
N THR A 588 0.04 17.43 -5.94
CA THR A 588 -1.09 16.66 -5.42
C THR A 588 -0.97 16.48 -3.92
N GLY A 589 -1.81 17.17 -3.14
CA GLY A 589 -1.88 16.97 -1.69
C GLY A 589 -2.37 15.57 -1.30
N ASP A 590 -1.90 15.08 -0.16
CA ASP A 590 -2.31 13.81 0.46
C ASP A 590 -2.75 14.11 1.90
N MET A 591 -4.06 14.13 2.11
CA MET A 591 -4.73 14.41 3.38
C MET A 591 -5.86 13.41 3.61
N ASN A 592 -5.50 12.15 3.47
CA ASN A 592 -6.45 11.04 3.49
C ASN A 592 -6.41 10.29 4.82
N GLY A 593 -5.46 10.62 5.70
CA GLY A 593 -5.50 10.24 7.11
C GLY A 593 -4.23 9.63 7.69
N PRO A 594 -3.39 8.88 6.96
CA PRO A 594 -2.16 8.32 7.50
C PRO A 594 -1.09 9.37 7.86
N GLU A 595 -1.19 10.58 7.30
CA GLU A 595 -0.14 11.61 7.31
C GLU A 595 -0.03 12.43 8.60
#